data_AF-A0AAV8FF88-F1
#
_entry.id   AF-A0AAV8FF88-F1
#
_cell.length_a   1.000
_cell.length_b   1.000
_cell.length_c   1.000
_cell.angle_alpha   90.00
_cell.angle_beta   90.00
_cell.angle_gamma   90.00
#
_symmetry.space_group_name_H-M   'P 1'
#
loop_
_entity.id
_entity.type
_entity.pdbx_description
1 polymer ?
#
loop_
_entity_poly.entity_id
_entity_poly.type
_entity_poly.pdbx_seq_one_letter_code
_entity_poly.pdbx_strand_id
1 'polypeptide(L)'
;MGRGEDRISNLPNEILQFILCLVPLKYAIRTSTLSKRWRHLWQYNLISSTSLQFGEDFSCNQSPMQFAATLDRYLQLHEKRNLDKFGILLSPFDILFPNFENWVATVLAKGVTELETDLSQGVLNSYRAYYMDDRMPFVISNSLFRCNFLTHLSLSRCNFSDSSDFTNFFGLRSLYLDNVDLVDEMLTTMLENCVSLECICLKRCENLEVVKFVGDKLKLKKLAIVDCRGVSDMEISAPELQSFLYHGWISFSTAFGNVSKVTDAYLCSDGLEEEYEEVFFRILSDFSHVKVLTICSVALMNIVIEEQELNEPGLPLELQNLQEFQLIMDSISEEHLYCVFSFFRLCPSPYLEKLFIQLPINFYQQKDISDLVTAEQNTPNIVFRNLRWIKITNFEGTPLELKLVKFFLEKAIVLQSIFIVLNQCDISSNSLFVRIIEGQLSVIPKASKDANIAMCGPFDHDCMINPTHTTIYHQEQYRKGTTVQHDHATIRVENIPLDQDFL
;
A
#
# COMPACT_ATOMS: atom_id res chain seq x y z
N MET A 1 5.99 -28.79 -41.05
CA MET A 1 5.54 -27.63 -40.25
C MET A 1 5.98 -26.38 -40.99
N GLY A 2 5.03 -25.63 -41.57
CA GLY A 2 5.36 -24.39 -42.27
C GLY A 2 5.94 -23.38 -41.28
N ARG A 3 7.10 -22.80 -41.62
CA ARG A 3 7.55 -21.56 -40.96
C ARG A 3 6.46 -20.53 -41.20
N GLY A 4 5.69 -20.19 -40.17
CA GLY A 4 4.79 -19.04 -40.24
C GLY A 4 5.62 -17.83 -40.68
N GLU A 5 5.15 -17.08 -41.66
CA GLU A 5 5.83 -15.86 -42.11
C GLU A 5 6.04 -14.93 -40.91
N ASP A 6 7.28 -14.52 -40.69
CA ASP A 6 7.62 -13.52 -39.67
C ASP A 6 7.17 -12.14 -40.15
N ARG A 7 5.87 -11.88 -40.01
CA ARG A 7 5.22 -10.63 -40.43
C ARG A 7 5.70 -9.44 -39.61
N ILE A 8 6.20 -9.65 -38.40
CA ILE A 8 6.68 -8.57 -37.52
C ILE A 8 8.06 -8.11 -37.98
N SER A 9 9.01 -9.02 -38.27
CA SER A 9 10.33 -8.63 -38.80
C SER A 9 10.30 -7.97 -40.19
N ASN A 10 9.18 -8.08 -40.90
CA ASN A 10 8.94 -7.41 -42.19
C ASN A 10 8.47 -5.95 -42.06
N LEU A 11 8.15 -5.48 -40.85
CA LEU A 11 7.75 -4.10 -40.63
C LEU A 11 8.92 -3.12 -40.87
N PRO A 12 8.63 -1.86 -41.28
CA PRO A 12 9.61 -0.77 -41.30
C PRO A 12 10.27 -0.56 -39.93
N ASN A 13 11.52 -0.10 -39.93
CA ASN A 13 12.28 0.08 -38.69
C ASN A 13 11.61 1.09 -37.75
N GLU A 14 10.92 2.08 -38.30
CA GLU A 14 10.19 3.11 -37.57
C GLU A 14 9.04 2.50 -36.76
N ILE A 15 8.32 1.53 -37.35
CA ILE A 15 7.23 0.81 -36.68
C ILE A 15 7.80 -0.13 -35.62
N LEU A 16 8.90 -0.83 -35.92
CA LEU A 16 9.58 -1.69 -34.95
C LEU A 16 10.13 -0.90 -33.75
N GLN A 17 10.68 0.29 -34.00
CA GLN A 17 11.12 1.21 -32.95
C GLN A 17 9.94 1.68 -32.11
N PHE A 18 8.82 2.05 -32.73
CA PHE A 18 7.62 2.44 -32.01
C PHE A 18 7.08 1.30 -31.13
N ILE A 19 7.00 0.07 -31.66
CA ILE A 19 6.63 -1.12 -30.88
C ILE A 19 7.58 -1.30 -29.69
N LEU A 20 8.89 -1.13 -29.92
CA LEU A 20 9.87 -1.24 -28.84
C LEU A 20 9.68 -0.15 -27.79
N CYS A 21 9.38 1.10 -28.17
CA CYS A 21 9.07 2.20 -27.23
C CYS A 21 7.86 1.93 -26.33
N LEU A 22 6.97 1.02 -26.72
CA LEU A 22 5.77 0.65 -25.95
C LEU A 22 6.02 -0.49 -24.95
N VAL A 23 7.20 -1.11 -24.96
CA VAL A 23 7.53 -2.20 -24.02
C VAL A 23 8.62 -1.75 -23.05
N PRO A 24 8.60 -2.22 -21.78
CA PRO A 24 9.67 -1.94 -20.84
C PRO A 24 11.02 -2.33 -21.41
N LEU A 25 12.03 -1.50 -21.14
CA LEU A 25 13.36 -1.56 -21.74
C LEU A 25 13.99 -2.97 -21.67
N LYS A 26 13.80 -3.69 -20.57
CA LYS A 26 14.21 -5.09 -20.40
C LYS A 26 13.70 -6.00 -21.52
N TYR A 27 12.40 -5.91 -21.83
CA TYR A 27 11.78 -6.69 -22.90
C TYR A 27 12.25 -6.21 -24.27
N ALA A 28 12.42 -4.90 -24.44
CA ALA A 28 13.00 -4.34 -25.65
C ALA A 28 14.40 -4.91 -25.92
N ILE A 29 15.25 -5.03 -24.91
CA ILE A 29 16.60 -5.62 -25.03
C ILE A 29 16.51 -7.11 -25.31
N ARG A 30 15.60 -7.85 -24.65
CA ARG A 30 15.40 -9.28 -24.93
C ARG A 30 15.04 -9.55 -26.39
N THR A 31 14.34 -8.64 -27.07
CA THR A 31 14.06 -8.82 -28.50
C THR A 31 15.32 -8.88 -29.38
N SER A 32 16.46 -8.34 -28.91
CA SER A 32 17.75 -8.43 -29.61
C SER A 32 18.27 -9.87 -29.79
N THR A 33 17.80 -10.80 -28.96
CA THR A 33 18.14 -12.23 -29.07
C THR A 33 17.22 -12.97 -30.03
N LEU A 34 16.02 -12.44 -30.27
CA LEU A 34 15.01 -13.05 -31.14
C LEU A 34 15.27 -12.80 -32.63
N SER A 35 15.90 -11.67 -32.97
CA SER A 35 16.18 -11.33 -34.37
C SER A 35 17.41 -10.42 -34.52
N LYS A 36 18.25 -10.71 -35.53
CA LYS A 36 19.41 -9.87 -35.89
C LYS A 36 19.00 -8.44 -36.22
N ARG A 37 17.79 -8.23 -36.77
CA ARG A 37 17.27 -6.91 -37.13
C ARG A 37 16.96 -6.06 -35.90
N TRP A 38 16.52 -6.69 -34.82
CA TRP A 38 16.10 -6.01 -33.58
C TRP A 38 17.29 -5.67 -32.67
N ARG A 39 18.46 -6.25 -32.96
CA ARG A 39 19.69 -6.12 -32.16
C ARG A 39 20.11 -4.69 -31.84
N HIS A 40 19.82 -3.74 -32.73
CA HIS A 40 20.22 -2.34 -32.58
C HIS A 40 19.02 -1.40 -32.37
N LEU A 41 17.78 -1.88 -32.55
CA LEU A 41 16.59 -1.02 -32.51
C LEU A 41 16.21 -0.61 -31.08
N TRP A 42 16.53 -1.45 -30.08
CA TRP A 42 16.30 -1.11 -28.66
C TRP A 42 17.14 0.10 -28.20
N GLN A 43 18.27 0.38 -28.85
CA GLN A 43 19.09 1.56 -28.54
C GLN A 43 18.32 2.85 -28.82
N TYR A 44 17.46 2.85 -29.84
CA TYR A 44 16.60 3.99 -30.14
C TYR A 44 15.58 4.23 -29.02
N ASN A 45 14.94 3.15 -28.51
CA ASN A 45 14.06 3.24 -27.35
C ASN A 45 14.82 3.89 -26.17
N LEU A 46 16.00 3.35 -25.82
CA LEU A 46 16.83 3.88 -24.74
C LEU A 46 17.14 5.38 -24.93
N ILE A 47 17.57 5.80 -26.12
CA ILE A 47 17.90 7.19 -26.44
C ILE A 47 16.66 8.11 -26.39
N SER A 48 15.49 7.57 -26.72
CA SER A 48 14.22 8.32 -26.75
C SER A 48 13.48 8.37 -25.43
N SER A 49 13.82 7.48 -24.48
CA SER A 49 13.11 7.36 -23.21
C SER A 49 13.34 8.57 -22.31
N THR A 50 12.28 9.07 -21.69
CA THR A 50 12.37 10.10 -20.65
C THR A 50 12.26 9.52 -19.24
N SER A 51 12.06 8.19 -19.14
CA SER A 51 12.00 7.47 -17.88
C SER A 51 12.97 6.28 -17.92
N LEU A 52 13.83 6.18 -16.91
CA LEU A 52 14.72 5.05 -16.72
C LEU A 52 14.45 4.44 -15.35
N GLN A 53 14.15 3.14 -15.33
CA GLN A 53 13.73 2.42 -14.13
C GLN A 53 14.52 1.12 -14.04
N PHE A 54 15.27 0.95 -12.96
CA PHE A 54 16.19 -0.16 -12.71
C PHE A 54 15.83 -0.87 -11.41
N GLY A 55 14.78 -1.71 -11.42
CA GLY A 55 14.32 -2.50 -10.26
C GLY A 55 15.04 -3.85 -10.08
N GLU A 56 14.54 -4.71 -9.17
CA GLU A 56 15.07 -6.08 -8.90
C GLU A 56 15.25 -6.90 -10.18
N ASP A 57 14.30 -6.70 -11.08
CA ASP A 57 14.20 -7.36 -12.35
C ASP A 57 15.37 -7.08 -13.30
N PHE A 58 16.12 -6.00 -13.05
CA PHE A 58 17.30 -5.57 -13.77
C PHE A 58 18.60 -6.00 -13.08
N SER A 59 18.62 -6.04 -11.73
CA SER A 59 19.77 -6.54 -10.97
C SER A 59 19.90 -8.06 -11.00
N CYS A 60 18.81 -8.79 -11.29
CA CYS A 60 18.82 -10.25 -11.27
C CYS A 60 19.84 -10.87 -12.26
N ASN A 61 20.58 -11.88 -11.79
CA ASN A 61 21.60 -12.63 -12.55
C ASN A 61 22.81 -11.82 -13.05
N GLN A 62 23.10 -10.65 -12.46
CA GLN A 62 24.29 -9.86 -12.76
C GLN A 62 25.21 -9.76 -11.53
N SER A 63 26.53 -9.72 -11.76
CA SER A 63 27.45 -9.31 -10.70
C SER A 63 27.36 -7.80 -10.45
N PRO A 64 27.76 -7.29 -9.27
CA PRO A 64 27.74 -5.86 -8.97
C PRO A 64 28.44 -5.01 -10.05
N MET A 65 29.62 -5.47 -10.50
CA MET A 65 30.40 -4.77 -11.53
C MET A 65 29.72 -4.81 -12.90
N GLN A 66 29.02 -5.89 -13.24
CA GLN A 66 28.26 -6.00 -14.49
C GLN A 66 27.07 -5.07 -14.49
N PHE A 67 26.36 -4.98 -13.36
CA PHE A 67 25.28 -4.02 -13.17
C PHE A 67 25.79 -2.60 -13.35
N ALA A 68 26.88 -2.24 -12.66
CA ALA A 68 27.45 -0.91 -12.73
C ALA A 68 27.89 -0.54 -14.16
N ALA A 69 28.66 -1.41 -14.82
CA ALA A 69 29.08 -1.20 -16.21
C ALA A 69 27.90 -1.11 -17.18
N THR A 70 26.82 -1.84 -16.91
CA THR A 70 25.60 -1.76 -17.72
C THR A 70 24.94 -0.41 -17.52
N LEU A 71 24.74 0.04 -16.28
CA LEU A 71 24.11 1.31 -15.99
C LEU A 71 24.93 2.50 -16.51
N ASP A 72 26.26 2.48 -16.32
CA ASP A 72 27.19 3.46 -16.90
C ASP A 72 27.00 3.59 -18.41
N ARG A 73 26.95 2.45 -19.11
CA ARG A 73 26.73 2.41 -20.56
C ARG A 73 25.37 2.99 -20.94
N TYR A 74 24.33 2.83 -20.12
CA TYR A 74 23.00 3.35 -20.44
C TYR A 74 22.97 4.86 -20.29
N LEU A 75 23.52 5.38 -19.19
CA LEU A 75 23.63 6.82 -18.96
C LEU A 75 24.49 7.52 -20.02
N GLN A 76 25.58 6.88 -20.46
CA GLN A 76 26.39 7.36 -21.59
C GLN A 76 25.62 7.39 -22.91
N LEU A 77 24.84 6.35 -23.23
CA LEU A 77 24.04 6.31 -24.45
C LEU A 77 22.88 7.30 -24.43
N HIS A 78 22.40 7.68 -23.23
CA HIS A 78 21.32 8.65 -23.01
C HIS A 78 21.79 10.12 -23.14
N GLU A 79 22.81 10.44 -23.93
CA GLU A 79 23.48 11.76 -23.87
C GLU A 79 22.63 12.95 -24.38
N LYS A 80 21.63 12.73 -25.23
CA LYS A 80 21.04 13.79 -26.09
C LYS A 80 19.68 14.35 -25.67
N ARG A 81 19.02 13.82 -24.64
CA ARG A 81 17.69 14.25 -24.18
C ARG A 81 17.62 14.43 -22.67
N ASN A 82 16.68 15.27 -22.24
CA ASN A 82 16.34 15.42 -20.83
C ASN A 82 15.74 14.10 -20.32
N LEU A 83 16.06 13.77 -19.08
CA LEU A 83 15.49 12.63 -18.36
C LEU A 83 14.50 13.21 -17.36
N ASP A 84 13.24 12.79 -17.41
CA ASP A 84 12.20 13.29 -16.51
C ASP A 84 12.16 12.46 -15.22
N LYS A 85 12.26 11.13 -15.36
CA LYS A 85 12.19 10.16 -14.27
C LYS A 85 13.38 9.21 -14.24
N PHE A 86 13.96 9.03 -13.06
CA PHE A 86 15.00 8.04 -12.81
C PHE A 86 14.68 7.27 -11.53
N GLY A 87 14.61 5.95 -11.64
CA GLY A 87 14.44 5.03 -10.52
C GLY A 87 15.51 3.95 -10.49
N ILE A 88 16.09 3.72 -9.32
CA ILE A 88 17.11 2.69 -9.12
C ILE A 88 16.86 1.95 -7.80
N LEU A 89 16.82 0.62 -7.91
CA LEU A 89 16.96 -0.28 -6.78
C LEU A 89 18.40 -0.81 -6.75
N LEU A 90 19.08 -0.59 -5.63
CA LEU A 90 20.41 -1.09 -5.39
C LEU A 90 20.38 -2.17 -4.31
N SER A 91 20.39 -3.43 -4.73
CA SER A 91 20.27 -4.58 -3.83
C SER A 91 20.93 -5.85 -4.38
N PRO A 92 21.81 -6.54 -3.62
CA PRO A 92 22.65 -6.05 -2.50
C PRO A 92 24.01 -5.53 -3.03
N PHE A 93 24.30 -4.22 -2.92
CA PHE A 93 25.49 -3.64 -3.54
C PHE A 93 26.10 -2.39 -2.84
N ASP A 94 26.35 -2.41 -1.52
CA ASP A 94 27.06 -1.31 -0.84
C ASP A 94 28.35 -0.85 -1.55
N ILE A 95 29.09 -1.80 -2.14
CA ILE A 95 30.34 -1.57 -2.87
C ILE A 95 30.13 -0.57 -4.03
N LEU A 96 28.91 -0.51 -4.58
CA LEU A 96 28.54 0.39 -5.66
C LEU A 96 28.06 1.75 -5.18
N PHE A 97 28.06 2.05 -3.87
CA PHE A 97 27.62 3.35 -3.39
C PHE A 97 28.36 4.53 -4.06
N PRO A 98 29.69 4.50 -4.26
CA PRO A 98 30.39 5.55 -5.02
C PRO A 98 29.92 5.66 -6.48
N ASN A 99 29.54 4.55 -7.12
CA ASN A 99 28.94 4.58 -8.46
C ASN A 99 27.54 5.19 -8.41
N PHE A 100 26.74 4.84 -7.41
CA PHE A 100 25.41 5.39 -7.18
C PHE A 100 25.43 6.91 -7.04
N GLU A 101 26.35 7.47 -6.25
CA GLU A 101 26.50 8.92 -6.12
C GLU A 101 26.80 9.60 -7.46
N ASN A 102 27.66 8.98 -8.28
CA ASN A 102 27.96 9.48 -9.61
C ASN A 102 26.76 9.38 -10.56
N TRP A 103 25.97 8.31 -10.48
CA TRP A 103 24.74 8.15 -11.26
C TRP A 103 23.72 9.21 -10.89
N VAL A 104 23.46 9.41 -9.59
CA VAL A 104 22.56 10.45 -9.09
C VAL A 104 23.02 11.83 -9.57
N ALA A 105 24.30 12.17 -9.41
CA ALA A 105 24.83 13.44 -9.91
C ALA A 105 24.66 13.60 -11.43
N THR A 106 24.87 12.53 -12.20
CA THR A 106 24.73 12.52 -13.66
C THR A 106 23.29 12.76 -14.09
N VAL A 107 22.31 12.11 -13.44
CA VAL A 107 20.90 12.26 -13.81
C VAL A 107 20.32 13.59 -13.33
N LEU A 108 20.76 14.11 -12.18
CA LEU A 108 20.44 15.46 -11.75
C LEU A 108 20.98 16.49 -12.74
N ALA A 109 22.22 16.35 -13.23
CA ALA A 109 22.76 17.22 -14.27
C ALA A 109 21.96 17.18 -15.60
N LYS A 110 21.15 16.12 -15.83
CA LYS A 110 20.24 15.99 -16.97
C LYS A 110 18.85 16.60 -16.74
N GLY A 111 18.57 17.14 -15.55
CA GLY A 111 17.31 17.81 -15.24
C GLY A 111 16.19 16.89 -14.76
N VAL A 112 16.50 15.75 -14.14
CA VAL A 112 15.49 14.84 -13.57
C VAL A 112 14.56 15.54 -12.59
N THR A 113 13.26 15.39 -12.82
CA THR A 113 12.20 15.94 -11.97
C THR A 113 11.63 14.91 -10.99
N GLU A 114 11.79 13.62 -11.27
CA GLU A 114 11.36 12.51 -10.41
C GLU A 114 12.53 11.55 -10.14
N LEU A 115 12.95 11.47 -8.88
CA LEU A 115 14.04 10.61 -8.44
C LEU A 115 13.54 9.58 -7.42
N GLU A 116 13.73 8.29 -7.74
CA GLU A 116 13.40 7.17 -6.86
C GLU A 116 14.67 6.36 -6.59
N THR A 117 15.06 6.25 -5.32
CA THR A 117 16.22 5.46 -4.92
C THR A 117 15.82 4.51 -3.81
N ASP A 118 16.04 3.22 -4.05
CA ASP A 118 15.80 2.18 -3.08
C ASP A 118 17.11 1.46 -2.76
N LEU A 119 17.66 1.73 -1.58
CA LEU A 119 18.90 1.14 -1.07
C LEU A 119 18.66 0.06 -0.02
N SER A 120 17.44 -0.50 0.04
CA SER A 120 16.97 -1.52 1.01
C SER A 120 17.78 -2.83 1.02
N GLN A 121 18.79 -2.99 0.16
CA GLN A 121 19.70 -4.15 0.07
C GLN A 121 18.98 -5.50 -0.08
N GLY A 122 17.67 -5.51 -0.36
CA GLY A 122 16.86 -6.73 -0.48
C GLY A 122 16.76 -7.53 0.82
N VAL A 123 17.20 -6.96 1.96
CA VAL A 123 17.16 -7.61 3.27
C VAL A 123 15.85 -7.21 3.95
N LEU A 124 14.73 -7.68 3.43
CA LEU A 124 13.52 -7.80 4.24
C LEU A 124 13.52 -9.21 4.81
N ASN A 125 13.79 -9.34 6.10
CA ASN A 125 13.55 -10.60 6.77
C ASN A 125 12.04 -10.73 7.00
N SER A 126 11.42 -11.69 6.27
CA SER A 126 10.00 -12.08 6.30
C SER A 126 9.42 -12.27 7.70
N TYR A 127 10.28 -12.40 8.72
CA TYR A 127 9.93 -12.62 10.10
C TYR A 127 9.71 -11.35 10.91
N ARG A 128 10.26 -10.19 10.51
CA ARG A 128 10.24 -9.00 11.38
C ARG A 128 10.02 -7.63 10.75
N ALA A 129 9.93 -7.48 9.43
CA ALA A 129 9.93 -6.15 8.78
C ALA A 129 11.13 -5.26 9.24
N TYR A 130 12.16 -5.88 9.80
CA TYR A 130 13.44 -5.25 10.04
C TYR A 130 14.37 -5.67 8.92
N TYR A 131 15.13 -4.70 8.47
CA TYR A 131 16.42 -5.01 7.90
C TYR A 131 17.25 -5.64 9.02
N MET A 132 17.64 -6.91 8.86
CA MET A 132 18.73 -7.50 9.66
C MET A 132 20.08 -6.86 9.34
N ASP A 133 20.05 -5.84 8.47
CA ASP A 133 21.16 -5.02 8.14
C ASP A 133 21.32 -3.90 9.19
N ASP A 134 22.16 -4.20 10.19
CA ASP A 134 22.67 -3.24 11.18
C ASP A 134 23.60 -2.17 10.55
N ARG A 135 23.89 -2.24 9.23
CA ARG A 135 24.64 -1.18 8.55
C ARG A 135 23.83 0.11 8.60
N MET A 136 24.53 1.20 8.90
CA MET A 136 23.95 2.53 8.89
C MET A 136 23.41 2.86 7.49
N PRO A 137 22.26 3.56 7.39
CA PRO A 137 21.77 4.03 6.10
C PRO A 137 22.82 4.91 5.41
N PHE A 138 22.78 4.94 4.08
CA PHE A 138 23.79 5.66 3.32
C PHE A 138 23.56 7.16 3.39
N VAL A 139 24.59 7.93 3.75
CA VAL A 139 24.52 9.39 3.71
C VAL A 139 24.67 9.84 2.26
N ILE A 140 23.61 10.43 1.69
CA ILE A 140 23.64 10.94 0.31
C ILE A 140 24.46 12.23 0.24
N SER A 141 25.33 12.38 -0.78
CA SER A 141 26.08 13.61 -1.03
C SER A 141 25.24 14.84 -1.42
N ASN A 142 25.86 16.00 -1.19
CA ASN A 142 25.38 17.35 -1.50
C ASN A 142 24.81 17.60 -2.92
N SER A 143 25.05 16.71 -3.89
CA SER A 143 24.57 16.92 -5.27
C SER A 143 23.03 16.90 -5.34
N LEU A 144 22.39 16.05 -4.55
CA LEU A 144 20.92 15.98 -4.45
C LEU A 144 20.33 17.29 -3.92
N PHE A 145 20.94 17.82 -2.86
CA PHE A 145 20.48 19.01 -2.14
C PHE A 145 20.79 20.32 -2.85
N ARG A 146 21.53 20.31 -3.95
CA ARG A 146 21.74 21.48 -4.82
C ARG A 146 20.68 21.61 -5.92
N CYS A 147 19.86 20.57 -6.10
CA CYS A 147 18.83 20.53 -7.11
C CYS A 147 17.59 21.33 -6.66
N ASN A 148 17.04 22.17 -7.55
CA ASN A 148 15.86 22.99 -7.29
C ASN A 148 14.68 22.72 -8.23
N PHE A 149 14.80 21.73 -9.12
CA PHE A 149 13.80 21.36 -10.12
C PHE A 149 13.13 20.01 -9.81
N LEU A 150 13.56 19.30 -8.76
CA LEU A 150 12.89 18.08 -8.32
C LEU A 150 11.47 18.38 -7.87
N THR A 151 10.55 17.54 -8.34
CA THR A 151 9.12 17.58 -8.03
C THR A 151 8.69 16.35 -7.23
N HIS A 152 9.36 15.21 -7.44
CA HIS A 152 9.10 13.96 -6.72
C HIS A 152 10.43 13.36 -6.26
N LEU A 153 10.50 13.00 -4.97
CA LEU A 153 11.67 12.42 -4.35
C LEU A 153 11.25 11.22 -3.49
N SER A 154 11.77 10.04 -3.82
CA SER A 154 11.58 8.83 -3.03
C SER A 154 12.94 8.27 -2.62
N LEU A 155 13.18 8.19 -1.31
CA LEU A 155 14.43 7.70 -0.74
C LEU A 155 14.13 6.56 0.24
N SER A 156 14.73 5.38 0.01
CA SER A 156 14.74 4.28 0.98
C SER A 156 16.16 3.95 1.41
N ARG A 157 16.39 3.85 2.73
CA ARG A 157 17.70 3.60 3.35
C ARG A 157 18.79 4.63 3.00
N CYS A 158 18.38 5.89 2.93
CA CYS A 158 19.24 7.04 2.68
C CYS A 158 19.11 8.06 3.81
N ASN A 159 20.21 8.47 4.43
CA ASN A 159 20.21 9.52 5.45
C ASN A 159 20.61 10.87 4.86
N PHE A 160 20.04 11.92 5.44
CA PHE A 160 20.48 13.30 5.26
C PHE A 160 21.62 13.59 6.23
N SER A 161 22.46 14.57 5.90
CA SER A 161 23.58 14.97 6.76
C SER A 161 23.13 15.92 7.86
N ASP A 162 22.26 16.87 7.52
CA ASP A 162 21.69 17.84 8.46
C ASP A 162 20.37 18.44 7.92
N SER A 163 19.74 19.32 8.70
CA SER A 163 18.48 19.99 8.35
C SER A 163 18.61 20.97 7.16
N SER A 164 19.82 21.44 6.83
CA SER A 164 20.06 22.37 5.73
C SER A 164 19.92 21.70 4.35
N ASP A 165 19.95 20.37 4.30
CA ASP A 165 19.75 19.58 3.09
C ASP A 165 18.35 19.79 2.45
N PHE A 166 17.37 20.27 3.21
CA PHE A 166 16.01 20.55 2.71
C PHE A 166 15.83 21.94 2.08
N THR A 167 16.85 22.79 2.10
CA THR A 167 16.71 24.22 1.78
C THR A 167 16.49 24.53 0.30
N ASN A 168 16.74 23.59 -0.63
CA ASN A 168 16.62 23.85 -2.08
C ASN A 168 15.42 23.17 -2.75
N PHE A 169 14.60 22.43 -2.00
CA PHE A 169 13.46 21.67 -2.52
C PHE A 169 12.18 22.50 -2.68
N PHE A 170 12.29 23.72 -3.20
CA PHE A 170 11.15 24.65 -3.34
C PHE A 170 10.05 24.14 -4.30
N GLY A 171 10.45 23.37 -5.31
CA GLY A 171 9.56 22.78 -6.32
C GLY A 171 9.02 21.39 -5.95
N LEU A 172 9.46 20.82 -4.82
CA LEU A 172 9.11 19.47 -4.42
C LEU A 172 7.62 19.39 -4.04
N ARG A 173 6.91 18.45 -4.65
CA ARG A 173 5.47 18.20 -4.47
C ARG A 173 5.23 16.88 -3.75
N SER A 174 6.00 15.84 -4.06
CA SER A 174 5.86 14.54 -3.42
C SER A 174 7.17 14.12 -2.79
N LEU A 175 7.10 13.68 -1.53
CA LEU A 175 8.23 13.17 -0.78
C LEU A 175 7.86 11.83 -0.14
N TYR A 176 8.66 10.81 -0.44
CA TYR A 176 8.57 9.49 0.16
C TYR A 176 9.89 9.17 0.84
N LEU A 177 9.84 8.91 2.15
CA LEU A 177 10.99 8.53 2.96
C LEU A 177 10.71 7.19 3.62
N ASP A 178 11.60 6.22 3.40
CA ASP A 178 11.49 4.89 3.98
C ASP A 178 12.78 4.47 4.69
N ASN A 179 12.68 4.16 5.99
CA ASN A 179 13.82 3.78 6.81
C ASN A 179 14.95 4.81 6.70
N VAL A 180 14.59 6.08 6.92
CA VAL A 180 15.48 7.23 6.96
C VAL A 180 15.58 7.74 8.39
N ASP A 181 16.78 8.12 8.81
CA ASP A 181 17.05 8.78 10.09
C ASP A 181 16.53 10.23 10.06
N LEU A 182 15.21 10.37 10.19
CA LEU A 182 14.51 11.64 10.21
C LEU A 182 14.17 11.99 11.66
N VAL A 183 14.67 13.13 12.14
CA VAL A 183 14.33 13.70 13.46
C VAL A 183 13.38 14.90 13.34
N ASP A 184 12.72 15.27 14.42
CA ASP A 184 11.69 16.32 14.47
C ASP A 184 12.14 17.69 13.91
N GLU A 185 13.38 18.11 14.20
CA GLU A 185 13.96 19.37 13.69
C GLU A 185 14.07 19.37 12.16
N MET A 186 14.43 18.21 11.58
CA MET A 186 14.54 18.04 10.14
C MET A 186 13.17 18.07 9.48
N LEU A 187 12.17 17.40 10.07
CA LEU A 187 10.79 17.45 9.58
C LEU A 187 10.25 18.88 9.58
N THR A 188 10.51 19.64 10.66
CA THR A 188 10.12 21.05 10.77
C THR A 188 10.78 21.90 9.69
N THR A 189 12.10 21.78 9.54
CA THR A 189 12.88 22.52 8.53
C THR A 189 12.44 22.18 7.10
N MET A 190 12.11 20.91 6.86
CA MET A 190 11.58 20.45 5.57
C MET A 190 10.23 21.12 5.26
N LEU A 191 9.32 21.18 6.21
CA LEU A 191 8.01 21.82 6.03
C LEU A 191 8.10 23.34 5.80
N GLU A 192 9.10 24.01 6.39
CA GLU A 192 9.34 25.44 6.18
C GLU A 192 9.91 25.77 4.79
N ASN A 193 10.78 24.90 4.26
CA ASN A 193 11.49 25.16 2.99
C ASN A 193 10.79 24.56 1.77
N CYS A 194 10.12 23.42 1.91
CA CYS A 194 9.46 22.71 0.82
C CYS A 194 8.01 23.18 0.64
N VAL A 195 7.83 24.47 0.31
CA VAL A 195 6.54 25.19 0.27
C VAL A 195 5.53 24.72 -0.79
N SER A 196 5.91 23.74 -1.60
CA SER A 196 5.08 23.16 -2.66
C SER A 196 4.65 21.73 -2.36
N LEU A 197 4.99 21.18 -1.18
CA LEU A 197 4.65 19.80 -0.82
C LEU A 197 3.12 19.59 -0.76
N GLU A 198 2.69 18.58 -1.49
CA GLU A 198 1.31 18.11 -1.61
C GLU A 198 1.17 16.67 -1.10
N CYS A 199 2.21 15.84 -1.20
CA CYS A 199 2.19 14.45 -0.78
C CYS A 199 3.42 14.15 0.09
N ILE A 200 3.18 13.60 1.28
CA ILE A 200 4.26 13.14 2.18
C ILE A 200 3.95 11.71 2.61
N CYS A 201 4.93 10.83 2.45
CA CYS A 201 4.97 9.54 3.12
C CYS A 201 6.22 9.43 3.97
N LEU A 202 6.01 9.10 5.24
CA LEU A 202 7.04 8.70 6.18
C LEU A 202 6.81 7.23 6.52
N LYS A 203 7.83 6.40 6.29
CA LYS A 203 7.78 4.98 6.57
C LYS A 203 9.00 4.56 7.38
N ARG A 204 8.80 3.85 8.50
CA ARG A 204 9.90 3.34 9.35
C ARG A 204 10.93 4.42 9.74
N CYS A 205 10.46 5.63 9.99
CA CYS A 205 11.28 6.73 10.50
C CYS A 205 11.30 6.65 12.03
N GLU A 206 12.16 5.77 12.57
CA GLU A 206 12.12 5.36 13.99
C GLU A 206 12.54 6.44 14.98
N ASN A 207 13.26 7.47 14.54
CA ASN A 207 13.74 8.58 15.39
C ASN A 207 12.82 9.81 15.38
N LEU A 208 11.64 9.68 14.76
CA LEU A 208 10.63 10.73 14.76
C LEU A 208 9.74 10.56 15.98
N GLU A 209 9.77 11.52 16.91
CA GLU A 209 9.02 11.46 18.17
C GLU A 209 7.74 12.30 18.10
N VAL A 210 7.83 13.47 17.47
CA VAL A 210 6.71 14.41 17.35
C VAL A 210 6.38 14.67 15.88
N VAL A 211 5.19 14.24 15.47
CA VAL A 211 4.69 14.43 14.11
C VAL A 211 3.78 15.65 14.06
N LYS A 212 4.33 16.79 13.62
CA LYS A 212 3.60 18.06 13.56
C LYS A 212 3.43 18.59 12.13
N PHE A 213 2.22 18.46 11.60
CA PHE A 213 1.80 19.04 10.31
C PHE A 213 0.75 20.12 10.54
N VAL A 214 1.19 21.29 11.03
CA VAL A 214 0.29 22.38 11.43
C VAL A 214 0.64 23.65 10.67
N GLY A 215 -0.32 24.19 9.93
CA GLY A 215 -0.21 25.52 9.36
C GLY A 215 -1.12 25.78 8.17
N ASP A 216 -1.72 26.96 8.13
CA ASP A 216 -2.65 27.37 7.06
C ASP A 216 -2.00 27.49 5.67
N LYS A 217 -0.66 27.54 5.62
CA LYS A 217 0.12 27.62 4.39
C LYS A 217 0.46 26.25 3.80
N LEU A 218 0.22 25.16 4.54
CA LEU A 218 0.48 23.81 4.05
C LEU A 218 -0.43 23.51 2.86
N LYS A 219 0.17 23.04 1.76
CA LYS A 219 -0.55 22.57 0.56
C LYS A 219 -0.74 21.06 0.56
N LEU A 220 -0.52 20.43 1.70
CA LEU A 220 -0.53 18.99 1.88
C LEU A 220 -1.94 18.45 1.58
N LYS A 221 -2.02 17.56 0.59
CA LYS A 221 -3.23 16.85 0.13
C LYS A 221 -3.22 15.39 0.59
N LYS A 222 -2.05 14.77 0.70
CA LYS A 222 -1.90 13.37 1.09
C LYS A 222 -0.82 13.22 2.16
N LEU A 223 -1.15 12.53 3.25
CA LEU A 223 -0.22 12.22 4.33
C LEU A 223 -0.30 10.74 4.67
N ALA A 224 0.84 10.06 4.62
CA ALA A 224 0.99 8.67 5.03
C ALA A 224 2.08 8.53 6.09
N ILE A 225 1.75 7.85 7.20
CA ILE A 225 2.67 7.51 8.28
C ILE A 225 2.56 6.00 8.49
N VAL A 226 3.66 5.29 8.27
CA VAL A 226 3.69 3.83 8.25
C VAL A 226 4.84 3.30 9.10
N ASP A 227 4.57 2.49 10.11
CA ASP A 227 5.56 1.81 10.95
C ASP A 227 6.59 2.74 11.58
N CYS A 228 6.24 4.01 11.87
CA CYS A 228 7.11 4.94 12.59
C CYS A 228 6.90 4.77 14.09
N ARG A 229 7.66 3.88 14.75
CA ARG A 229 7.38 3.45 16.13
C ARG A 229 7.88 4.40 17.21
N GLY A 230 8.76 5.33 16.87
CA GLY A 230 9.21 6.39 17.77
C GLY A 230 8.14 7.45 18.07
N VAL A 231 7.07 7.51 17.27
CA VAL A 231 6.07 8.57 17.36
C VAL A 231 5.29 8.46 18.66
N SER A 232 5.36 9.51 19.46
CA SER A 232 4.67 9.64 20.75
C SER A 232 3.60 10.74 20.75
N ASP A 233 3.71 11.74 19.86
CA ASP A 233 2.73 12.82 19.70
C ASP A 233 2.47 13.09 18.21
N MET A 234 1.20 13.29 17.86
CA MET A 234 0.75 13.61 16.51
C MET A 234 -0.23 14.79 16.50
N GLU A 235 0.20 15.90 15.91
CA GLU A 235 -0.59 17.12 15.73
C GLU A 235 -0.74 17.43 14.23
N ILE A 236 -1.96 17.28 13.71
CA ILE A 236 -2.25 17.47 12.28
C ILE A 236 -3.36 18.51 12.11
N SER A 237 -3.03 19.63 11.47
CA SER A 237 -3.98 20.67 11.07
C SER A 237 -3.60 21.17 9.68
N ALA A 238 -4.15 20.49 8.67
CA ALA A 238 -3.82 20.68 7.27
C ALA A 238 -5.12 20.88 6.45
N PRO A 239 -5.51 22.13 6.15
CA PRO A 239 -6.84 22.44 5.60
C PRO A 239 -7.07 21.95 4.16
N GLU A 240 -6.01 21.58 3.44
CA GLU A 240 -6.08 21.03 2.08
C GLU A 240 -5.94 19.49 2.04
N LEU A 241 -5.83 18.83 3.20
CA LEU A 241 -5.64 17.39 3.30
C LEU A 241 -6.89 16.66 2.82
N GLN A 242 -6.71 15.72 1.89
CA GLN A 242 -7.77 14.93 1.24
C GLN A 242 -7.66 13.45 1.59
N SER A 243 -6.43 12.95 1.79
CA SER A 243 -6.15 11.54 2.09
C SER A 243 -5.24 11.44 3.31
N PHE A 244 -5.63 10.64 4.29
CA PHE A 244 -4.83 10.35 5.48
C PHE A 244 -4.65 8.85 5.66
N LEU A 245 -3.39 8.42 5.82
CA LEU A 245 -3.04 7.03 6.04
C LEU A 245 -2.17 6.91 7.28
N TYR A 246 -2.62 6.05 8.19
CA TYR A 246 -1.89 5.60 9.36
C TYR A 246 -1.85 4.07 9.40
N HIS A 247 -0.65 3.52 9.54
CA HIS A 247 -0.42 2.12 9.82
C HIS A 247 0.73 1.99 10.82
N GLY A 248 0.50 1.38 11.97
CA GLY A 248 1.55 1.21 12.99
C GLY A 248 0.98 1.07 14.38
N TRP A 249 1.81 1.20 15.41
CA TRP A 249 1.35 1.09 16.80
C TRP A 249 0.60 2.35 17.21
N ILE A 250 -0.58 2.20 17.82
CA ILE A 250 -1.40 3.34 18.27
C ILE A 250 -1.17 3.55 19.76
N SER A 251 -0.06 4.20 20.07
CA SER A 251 0.41 4.50 21.43
C SER A 251 0.92 5.94 21.52
N PHE A 252 0.16 6.89 20.96
CA PHE A 252 0.55 8.29 20.83
C PHE A 252 -0.60 9.24 21.19
N SER A 253 -0.26 10.42 21.70
CA SER A 253 -1.23 11.51 21.86
C SER A 253 -1.60 12.08 20.49
N THR A 254 -2.87 12.45 20.33
CA THR A 254 -3.40 12.98 19.06
C THR A 254 -4.13 14.29 19.24
N ALA A 255 -3.89 15.19 18.28
CA ALA A 255 -4.60 16.44 18.12
C ALA A 255 -4.84 16.71 16.62
N PHE A 256 -6.03 16.36 16.14
CA PHE A 256 -6.47 16.68 14.79
C PHE A 256 -7.21 18.03 14.81
N GLY A 257 -6.64 19.03 14.15
CA GLY A 257 -7.21 20.35 13.96
C GLY A 257 -8.11 20.40 12.73
N ASN A 258 -7.76 21.24 11.75
CA ASN A 258 -8.54 21.33 10.52
C ASN A 258 -8.19 20.20 9.55
N VAL A 259 -8.97 19.12 9.61
CA VAL A 259 -8.92 17.97 8.67
C VAL A 259 -10.22 17.80 7.86
N SER A 260 -11.05 18.85 7.80
CA SER A 260 -12.43 18.79 7.27
C SER A 260 -12.54 18.44 5.77
N LYS A 261 -11.46 18.51 4.99
CA LYS A 261 -11.43 18.15 3.57
C LYS A 261 -11.06 16.68 3.32
N VAL A 262 -10.71 15.92 4.36
CA VAL A 262 -10.31 14.52 4.20
C VAL A 262 -11.50 13.72 3.69
N THR A 263 -11.32 13.08 2.54
CA THR A 263 -12.33 12.27 1.86
C THR A 263 -12.14 10.78 2.13
N ASP A 264 -10.91 10.36 2.36
CA ASP A 264 -10.53 8.98 2.60
C ASP A 264 -9.51 8.87 3.75
N ALA A 265 -9.74 7.87 4.60
CA ALA A 265 -8.86 7.55 5.72
C ALA A 265 -8.54 6.05 5.76
N TYR A 266 -7.27 5.74 5.97
CA TYR A 266 -6.77 4.39 6.25
C TYR A 266 -6.17 4.38 7.65
N LEU A 267 -6.77 3.60 8.56
CA LEU A 267 -6.44 3.59 9.99
C LEU A 267 -6.26 2.14 10.45
N CYS A 268 -5.02 1.65 10.40
CA CYS A 268 -4.67 0.29 10.80
C CYS A 268 -3.65 0.29 11.95
N SER A 269 -3.75 -0.70 12.82
CA SER A 269 -2.85 -0.91 13.94
C SER A 269 -2.08 -2.23 13.82
N ASP A 270 -0.84 -2.23 14.29
CA ASP A 270 0.05 -3.40 14.38
C ASP A 270 -0.05 -4.13 15.74
N GLY A 271 -0.69 -3.52 16.73
CA GLY A 271 -0.70 -4.03 18.11
C GLY A 271 -1.60 -3.24 19.05
N LEU A 272 -1.63 -3.68 20.30
CA LEU A 272 -2.43 -3.13 21.39
C LEU A 272 -1.52 -2.74 22.55
N GLU A 273 -1.72 -1.54 23.08
CA GLU A 273 -1.31 -1.16 24.43
C GLU A 273 -2.57 -0.72 25.18
N GLU A 274 -2.89 -1.41 26.28
CA GLU A 274 -4.14 -1.20 27.07
C GLU A 274 -4.29 0.27 27.52
N GLU A 275 -3.20 1.02 27.65
CA GLU A 275 -3.20 2.42 28.09
C GLU A 275 -3.78 3.41 27.05
N TYR A 276 -4.02 2.97 25.80
CA TYR A 276 -4.40 3.84 24.68
C TYR A 276 -5.67 3.41 23.93
N GLU A 277 -6.49 2.53 24.49
CA GLU A 277 -7.73 2.03 23.84
C GLU A 277 -8.66 3.19 23.39
N GLU A 278 -8.82 4.22 24.23
CA GLU A 278 -9.64 5.39 23.90
C GLU A 278 -9.09 6.23 22.73
N VAL A 279 -7.78 6.17 22.46
CA VAL A 279 -7.15 7.00 21.43
C VAL A 279 -7.69 6.65 20.06
N PHE A 280 -7.86 5.36 19.75
CA PHE A 280 -8.36 4.95 18.44
C PHE A 280 -9.78 5.47 18.20
N PHE A 281 -10.65 5.40 19.21
CA PHE A 281 -12.01 5.92 19.10
C PHE A 281 -12.02 7.43 18.86
N ARG A 282 -11.11 8.19 19.49
CA ARG A 282 -10.95 9.64 19.25
C ARG A 282 -10.49 9.92 17.81
N ILE A 283 -9.49 9.19 17.31
CA ILE A 283 -9.05 9.29 15.92
C ILE A 283 -10.23 9.00 14.97
N LEU A 284 -10.96 7.92 15.20
CA LEU A 284 -12.12 7.56 14.39
C LEU A 284 -13.20 8.66 14.40
N SER A 285 -13.41 9.30 15.54
CA SER A 285 -14.34 10.44 15.69
C SER A 285 -13.91 11.64 14.85
N ASP A 286 -12.61 12.00 14.88
CA ASP A 286 -12.06 13.09 14.08
C ASP A 286 -12.21 12.84 12.56
N PHE A 287 -12.18 11.57 12.14
CA PHE A 287 -12.39 11.15 10.75
C PHE A 287 -13.81 10.65 10.44
N SER A 288 -14.80 10.89 11.31
CA SER A 288 -16.19 10.42 11.11
C SER A 288 -16.89 10.97 9.85
N HIS A 289 -16.34 12.05 9.29
CA HIS A 289 -16.86 12.76 8.12
C HIS A 289 -16.40 12.18 6.76
N VAL A 290 -15.48 11.21 6.75
CA VAL A 290 -14.90 10.67 5.50
C VAL A 290 -15.91 9.86 4.68
N LYS A 291 -15.65 9.73 3.38
CA LYS A 291 -16.47 8.92 2.46
C LYS A 291 -15.95 7.50 2.31
N VAL A 292 -14.65 7.32 2.49
CA VAL A 292 -13.96 6.02 2.40
C VAL A 292 -13.19 5.80 3.68
N LEU A 293 -13.39 4.65 4.32
CA LEU A 293 -12.69 4.28 5.54
C LEU A 293 -12.12 2.87 5.40
N THR A 294 -10.85 2.72 5.75
CA THR A 294 -10.19 1.41 5.84
C THR A 294 -9.65 1.18 7.23
N ILE A 295 -9.96 0.02 7.79
CA ILE A 295 -9.55 -0.38 9.14
C ILE A 295 -9.11 -1.86 9.11
N CYS A 296 -8.08 -2.21 9.88
CA CYS A 296 -7.70 -3.61 10.08
C CYS A 296 -8.41 -4.24 11.29
N SER A 297 -8.48 -5.57 11.33
CA SER A 297 -9.10 -6.30 12.43
C SER A 297 -8.45 -6.01 13.78
N VAL A 298 -7.13 -5.74 13.81
CA VAL A 298 -6.42 -5.35 15.04
C VAL A 298 -6.88 -3.98 15.54
N ALA A 299 -7.05 -3.01 14.65
CA ALA A 299 -7.56 -1.69 15.00
C ALA A 299 -9.01 -1.74 15.51
N LEU A 300 -9.85 -2.63 14.96
CA LEU A 300 -11.22 -2.84 15.47
C LEU A 300 -11.27 -3.36 16.91
N MET A 301 -10.25 -4.09 17.38
CA MET A 301 -10.20 -4.54 18.77
C MET A 301 -10.13 -3.36 19.75
N ASN A 302 -9.61 -2.20 19.33
CA ASN A 302 -9.60 -0.96 20.14
C ASN A 302 -10.96 -0.24 20.20
N ILE A 303 -12.01 -0.75 19.55
CA ILE A 303 -13.36 -0.14 19.54
C ILE A 303 -14.32 -0.95 20.42
N VAL A 304 -13.86 -2.02 21.08
CA VAL A 304 -14.72 -2.88 21.89
C VAL A 304 -15.04 -2.19 23.21
N ILE A 305 -16.16 -1.48 23.20
CA ILE A 305 -16.74 -0.83 24.36
C ILE A 305 -17.65 -1.85 25.07
N GLU A 306 -17.50 -2.01 26.39
CA GLU A 306 -18.39 -2.88 27.18
C GLU A 306 -19.84 -2.37 27.08
N GLU A 307 -20.85 -3.25 27.13
CA GLU A 307 -22.27 -2.84 26.94
C GLU A 307 -22.75 -1.77 27.93
N GLN A 308 -22.05 -1.59 29.05
CA GLN A 308 -22.36 -0.61 30.09
C GLN A 308 -21.98 0.82 29.67
N GLU A 309 -21.07 0.98 28.70
CA GLU A 309 -20.48 2.25 28.23
C GLU A 309 -21.14 2.78 26.94
N LEU A 310 -22.15 2.09 26.39
CA LEU A 310 -22.97 2.55 25.26
C LEU A 310 -23.71 3.88 25.51
N ASN A 311 -23.76 4.36 26.76
CA ASN A 311 -24.36 5.64 27.15
C ASN A 311 -23.32 6.77 27.30
N GLU A 312 -22.06 6.53 26.96
CA GLU A 312 -21.00 7.55 26.93
C GLU A 312 -21.34 8.71 25.97
N PRO A 313 -21.03 9.96 26.33
CA PRO A 313 -21.27 11.11 25.48
C PRO A 313 -20.42 11.01 24.19
N GLY A 314 -21.09 10.92 23.04
CA GLY A 314 -20.44 10.79 21.73
C GLY A 314 -20.78 9.48 21.00
N LEU A 315 -21.49 8.55 21.65
CA LEU A 315 -22.01 7.33 21.03
C LEU A 315 -23.52 7.42 20.73
N PRO A 316 -24.00 6.73 19.67
CA PRO A 316 -23.20 6.07 18.63
C PRO A 316 -22.48 7.08 17.74
N LEU A 317 -21.30 6.72 17.25
CA LEU A 317 -20.50 7.55 16.35
C LEU A 317 -20.99 7.38 14.91
N GLU A 318 -21.97 8.18 14.50
CA GLU A 318 -22.57 8.05 13.18
C GLU A 318 -21.62 8.49 12.05
N LEU A 319 -21.27 7.55 11.17
CA LEU A 319 -20.43 7.80 10.00
C LEU A 319 -21.29 8.27 8.83
N GLN A 320 -21.80 9.50 8.94
CA GLN A 320 -22.88 10.04 8.08
C GLN A 320 -22.52 10.22 6.60
N ASN A 321 -21.23 10.22 6.25
CA ASN A 321 -20.79 10.38 4.87
C ASN A 321 -20.20 9.10 4.27
N LEU A 322 -20.07 8.04 5.07
CA LEU A 322 -19.37 6.83 4.66
C LEU A 322 -20.14 6.13 3.54
N GLN A 323 -19.49 5.99 2.40
CA GLN A 323 -20.00 5.34 1.19
C GLN A 323 -19.27 4.01 0.94
N GLU A 324 -18.02 3.91 1.37
CA GLU A 324 -17.19 2.74 1.18
C GLU A 324 -16.43 2.38 2.46
N PHE A 325 -16.61 1.15 2.92
CA PHE A 325 -15.86 0.58 4.04
C PHE A 325 -14.99 -0.57 3.56
N GLN A 326 -13.73 -0.57 3.96
CA GLN A 326 -12.77 -1.64 3.64
C GLN A 326 -12.21 -2.20 4.95
N LEU A 327 -12.32 -3.51 5.11
CA LEU A 327 -11.83 -4.24 6.28
C LEU A 327 -10.69 -5.15 5.85
N ILE A 328 -9.54 -5.01 6.50
CA ILE A 328 -8.40 -5.92 6.34
C ILE A 328 -8.35 -6.83 7.56
N MET A 329 -8.46 -8.14 7.38
CA MET A 329 -8.44 -9.09 8.49
C MET A 329 -7.13 -9.86 8.50
N ASP A 330 -6.34 -9.68 9.57
CA ASP A 330 -5.09 -10.41 9.78
C ASP A 330 -5.35 -11.82 10.33
N SER A 331 -6.51 -12.01 10.97
CA SER A 331 -6.97 -13.28 11.53
C SER A 331 -8.50 -13.31 11.60
N ILE A 332 -9.07 -14.51 11.72
CA ILE A 332 -10.50 -14.69 11.96
C ILE A 332 -10.72 -15.63 13.16
N SER A 333 -11.46 -15.13 14.15
CA SER A 333 -11.92 -15.88 15.33
C SER A 333 -13.31 -15.34 15.73
N GLU A 334 -13.94 -15.95 16.73
CA GLU A 334 -15.20 -15.43 17.30
C GLU A 334 -15.04 -14.00 17.84
N GLU A 335 -13.89 -13.68 18.45
CA GLU A 335 -13.56 -12.33 18.93
C GLU A 335 -13.47 -11.31 17.79
N HIS A 336 -12.80 -11.65 16.69
CA HIS A 336 -12.72 -10.76 15.53
C HIS A 336 -14.11 -10.49 14.93
N LEU A 337 -14.95 -11.53 14.81
CA LEU A 337 -16.33 -11.36 14.34
C LEU A 337 -17.15 -10.48 15.28
N TYR A 338 -16.97 -10.65 16.60
CA TYR A 338 -17.59 -9.80 17.59
C TYR A 338 -17.16 -8.34 17.41
N CYS A 339 -15.87 -8.05 17.21
CA CYS A 339 -15.38 -6.70 16.95
C CYS A 339 -15.99 -6.08 15.69
N VAL A 340 -16.06 -6.86 14.59
CA VAL A 340 -16.70 -6.41 13.34
C VAL A 340 -18.18 -6.07 13.56
N PHE A 341 -18.90 -6.92 14.29
CA PHE A 341 -20.31 -6.69 14.60
C PHE A 341 -20.51 -5.50 15.53
N SER A 342 -19.67 -5.35 16.55
CA SER A 342 -19.68 -4.20 17.46
C SER A 342 -19.38 -2.89 16.73
N PHE A 343 -18.45 -2.88 15.78
CA PHE A 343 -18.18 -1.72 14.94
C PHE A 343 -19.43 -1.23 14.21
N PHE A 344 -20.15 -2.10 13.50
CA PHE A 344 -21.38 -1.67 12.80
C PHE A 344 -22.53 -1.27 13.74
N ARG A 345 -22.48 -1.69 15.01
CA ARG A 345 -23.42 -1.26 16.05
C ARG A 345 -23.07 0.14 16.57
N LEU A 346 -21.80 0.38 16.86
CA LEU A 346 -21.27 1.62 17.43
C LEU A 346 -21.11 2.73 16.40
N CYS A 347 -20.88 2.35 15.13
CA CYS A 347 -20.65 3.25 14.01
C CYS A 347 -21.72 3.09 12.91
N PRO A 348 -22.99 3.48 13.16
CA PRO A 348 -24.03 3.43 12.14
C PRO A 348 -23.61 4.20 10.89
N SER A 349 -23.73 3.54 9.75
CA SER A 349 -23.25 4.06 8.45
C SER A 349 -24.41 4.06 7.44
N PRO A 350 -25.33 5.04 7.50
CA PRO A 350 -26.60 4.99 6.79
C PRO A 350 -26.46 5.02 5.25
N TYR A 351 -25.36 5.57 4.72
CA TYR A 351 -25.13 5.70 3.28
C TYR A 351 -24.09 4.72 2.74
N LEU A 352 -23.67 3.73 3.54
CA LEU A 352 -22.69 2.74 3.12
C LEU A 352 -23.20 1.97 1.89
N GLU A 353 -22.50 2.09 0.77
CA GLU A 353 -22.88 1.51 -0.53
C GLU A 353 -21.98 0.33 -0.91
N LYS A 354 -20.70 0.38 -0.54
CA LYS A 354 -19.69 -0.61 -0.89
C LYS A 354 -18.97 -1.14 0.35
N LEU A 355 -18.77 -2.45 0.41
CA LEU A 355 -18.04 -3.13 1.45
C LEU A 355 -16.99 -4.05 0.85
N PHE A 356 -15.74 -3.90 1.29
CA PHE A 356 -14.64 -4.76 0.89
C PHE A 356 -14.08 -5.44 2.13
N ILE A 357 -13.96 -6.76 2.12
CA ILE A 357 -13.37 -7.55 3.22
C ILE A 357 -12.25 -8.43 2.70
N GLN A 358 -11.05 -8.20 3.20
CA GLN A 358 -9.89 -9.01 2.88
C GLN A 358 -9.70 -9.99 4.03
N LEU A 359 -9.94 -11.27 3.75
CA LEU A 359 -9.69 -12.32 4.71
C LEU A 359 -8.19 -12.67 4.72
N PRO A 360 -7.70 -13.24 5.83
CA PRO A 360 -6.30 -13.65 5.96
C PRO A 360 -5.93 -14.79 5.00
N ILE A 361 -4.66 -14.81 4.59
CA ILE A 361 -4.10 -15.83 3.69
C ILE A 361 -3.32 -16.86 4.52
N ASN A 362 -3.74 -18.13 4.50
CA ASN A 362 -3.10 -19.29 5.14
C ASN A 362 -3.07 -19.27 6.69
N PHE A 363 -3.79 -20.18 7.34
CA PHE A 363 -3.77 -20.33 8.79
C PHE A 363 -2.87 -21.47 9.30
N TYR A 364 -2.11 -21.16 10.34
CA TYR A 364 -2.07 -22.02 11.51
C TYR A 364 -3.22 -21.59 12.42
N GLN A 365 -4.15 -22.50 12.71
CA GLN A 365 -5.14 -22.30 13.76
C GLN A 365 -4.40 -21.95 15.06
N GLN A 366 -4.41 -20.68 15.47
CA GLN A 366 -4.06 -20.36 16.84
C GLN A 366 -5.11 -21.03 17.72
N LYS A 367 -4.63 -21.78 18.72
CA LYS A 367 -5.48 -22.45 19.69
C LYS A 367 -6.42 -21.43 20.31
N ASP A 368 -7.71 -21.73 20.25
CA ASP A 368 -8.75 -21.07 21.02
C ASP A 368 -8.23 -20.80 22.44
N ILE A 369 -8.02 -19.52 22.75
CA ILE A 369 -7.95 -19.07 24.13
C ILE A 369 -9.41 -18.92 24.57
N SER A 370 -9.73 -19.66 25.62
CA SER A 370 -11.04 -19.88 26.19
C SER A 370 -11.71 -18.62 26.77
N ASP A 371 -13.04 -18.68 26.84
CA ASP A 371 -13.96 -17.93 27.72
C ASP A 371 -14.41 -16.51 27.31
N LEU A 372 -14.64 -16.24 26.02
CA LEU A 372 -15.30 -15.01 25.57
C LEU A 372 -16.57 -15.25 24.72
N VAL A 373 -17.51 -14.32 24.85
CA VAL A 373 -18.90 -14.34 24.36
C VAL A 373 -19.00 -14.78 22.90
N THR A 374 -19.81 -15.80 22.61
CA THR A 374 -20.04 -16.27 21.23
C THR A 374 -20.60 -15.13 20.37
N ALA A 375 -20.03 -14.85 19.20
CA ALA A 375 -20.49 -13.74 18.36
C ALA A 375 -21.94 -13.89 17.89
N GLU A 376 -22.55 -15.09 18.02
CA GLU A 376 -23.98 -15.32 17.74
C GLU A 376 -24.90 -14.57 18.73
N GLN A 377 -24.52 -14.52 20.01
CA GLN A 377 -25.32 -13.87 21.06
C GLN A 377 -25.35 -12.33 20.91
N ASN A 378 -24.37 -11.77 20.17
CA ASN A 378 -24.14 -10.34 20.03
C ASN A 378 -24.29 -9.84 18.58
N THR A 379 -25.01 -10.56 17.72
CA THR A 379 -25.30 -10.05 16.37
C THR A 379 -26.19 -8.82 16.45
N PRO A 380 -25.73 -7.64 16.01
CA PRO A 380 -26.47 -6.40 16.19
C PRO A 380 -27.70 -6.39 15.29
N ASN A 381 -28.79 -5.82 15.82
CA ASN A 381 -30.02 -5.66 15.05
C ASN A 381 -29.95 -4.40 14.16
N ILE A 382 -29.08 -4.46 13.15
CA ILE A 382 -28.88 -3.38 12.17
C ILE A 382 -29.52 -3.73 10.83
N VAL A 383 -29.78 -2.72 10.01
CA VAL A 383 -30.27 -2.89 8.63
C VAL A 383 -29.44 -2.02 7.70
N PHE A 384 -28.76 -2.64 6.74
CA PHE A 384 -28.01 -1.91 5.71
C PHE A 384 -28.97 -1.51 4.58
N ARG A 385 -29.39 -0.23 4.59
CA ARG A 385 -30.38 0.29 3.64
C ARG A 385 -29.80 0.69 2.28
N ASN A 386 -28.49 0.87 2.21
CA ASN A 386 -27.80 1.40 1.02
C ASN A 386 -26.71 0.48 0.48
N LEU A 387 -26.37 -0.60 1.20
CA LEU A 387 -25.28 -1.51 0.83
C LEU A 387 -25.66 -2.32 -0.41
N ARG A 388 -24.96 -2.08 -1.52
CA ARG A 388 -25.24 -2.68 -2.83
C ARG A 388 -24.21 -3.71 -3.24
N TRP A 389 -22.95 -3.50 -2.88
CA TRP A 389 -21.85 -4.35 -3.30
C TRP A 389 -20.98 -4.77 -2.13
N ILE A 390 -20.73 -6.07 -2.07
CA ILE A 390 -19.78 -6.66 -1.13
C ILE A 390 -18.74 -7.41 -1.95
N LYS A 391 -17.45 -7.25 -1.64
CA LYS A 391 -16.38 -8.06 -2.21
C LYS A 391 -15.58 -8.65 -1.06
N ILE A 392 -15.45 -9.97 -1.03
CA ILE A 392 -14.66 -10.70 -0.05
C ILE A 392 -13.54 -11.42 -0.76
N THR A 393 -12.30 -11.15 -0.37
CA THR A 393 -11.11 -11.78 -0.96
C THR A 393 -10.45 -12.76 -0.01
N ASN A 394 -9.71 -13.73 -0.57
CA ASN A 394 -9.05 -14.82 0.16
C ASN A 394 -10.04 -15.73 0.90
N PHE A 395 -11.21 -15.99 0.30
CA PHE A 395 -12.25 -16.79 0.93
C PHE A 395 -11.95 -18.30 0.85
N GLU A 396 -12.07 -18.99 1.97
CA GLU A 396 -11.85 -20.44 2.13
C GLU A 396 -13.13 -21.18 2.55
N GLY A 397 -14.18 -20.47 2.96
CA GLY A 397 -15.46 -21.06 3.33
C GLY A 397 -15.51 -21.70 4.71
N THR A 398 -14.65 -21.24 5.61
CA THR A 398 -14.70 -21.68 7.01
C THR A 398 -16.05 -21.31 7.66
N PRO A 399 -16.46 -21.99 8.74
CA PRO A 399 -17.71 -21.66 9.44
C PRO A 399 -17.79 -20.19 9.88
N LEU A 400 -16.66 -19.59 10.28
CA LEU A 400 -16.58 -18.18 10.69
C LEU A 400 -16.76 -17.23 9.50
N GLU A 401 -16.15 -17.52 8.35
CA GLU A 401 -16.35 -16.74 7.13
C GLU A 401 -17.80 -16.82 6.62
N LEU A 402 -18.41 -18.01 6.67
CA LEU A 402 -19.82 -18.20 6.31
C LEU A 402 -20.75 -17.43 7.27
N LYS A 403 -20.40 -17.36 8.56
CA LYS A 403 -21.12 -16.57 9.57
C LYS A 403 -21.04 -15.07 9.26
N LEU A 404 -19.87 -14.58 8.86
CA LEU A 404 -19.68 -13.19 8.40
C LEU A 404 -20.50 -12.89 7.15
N VAL A 405 -20.48 -13.77 6.15
CA VAL A 405 -21.30 -13.62 4.93
C VAL A 405 -22.79 -13.63 5.26
N LYS A 406 -23.22 -14.55 6.12
CA LYS A 406 -24.62 -14.65 6.58
C LYS A 406 -25.09 -13.37 7.23
N PHE A 407 -24.27 -12.77 8.10
CA PHE A 407 -24.60 -11.50 8.74
C PHE A 407 -24.96 -10.41 7.72
N PHE A 408 -24.15 -10.21 6.68
CA PHE A 408 -24.44 -9.19 5.68
C PHE A 408 -25.64 -9.56 4.78
N LEU A 409 -25.76 -10.82 4.36
CA LEU A 409 -26.89 -11.27 3.52
C LEU A 409 -28.25 -11.11 4.22
N GLU A 410 -28.32 -11.35 5.53
CA GLU A 410 -29.55 -11.22 6.32
C GLU A 410 -29.91 -9.77 6.66
N LYS A 411 -28.95 -8.84 6.62
CA LYS A 411 -29.16 -7.43 7.03
C LYS A 411 -29.18 -6.43 5.87
N ALA A 412 -28.64 -6.76 4.70
CA ALA A 412 -28.58 -5.87 3.55
C ALA A 412 -29.81 -6.03 2.63
N ILE A 413 -30.73 -5.07 2.71
CA ILE A 413 -32.05 -5.15 2.07
C ILE A 413 -32.05 -4.74 0.59
N VAL A 414 -31.03 -4.03 0.12
CA VAL A 414 -30.87 -3.57 -1.28
C VAL A 414 -29.63 -4.13 -1.97
N LEU A 415 -29.05 -5.19 -1.40
CA LEU A 415 -27.83 -5.81 -1.92
C LEU A 415 -28.04 -6.29 -3.35
N GLN A 416 -27.15 -5.90 -4.26
CA GLN A 416 -27.18 -6.31 -5.67
C GLN A 416 -26.27 -7.50 -5.91
N SER A 417 -25.03 -7.45 -5.40
CA SER A 417 -24.06 -8.51 -5.61
C SER A 417 -23.08 -8.65 -4.45
N ILE A 418 -22.73 -9.89 -4.14
CA ILE A 418 -21.56 -10.25 -3.36
C ILE A 418 -20.57 -10.99 -4.26
N PHE A 419 -19.33 -10.53 -4.29
CA PHE A 419 -18.22 -11.12 -5.04
C PHE A 419 -17.33 -11.88 -4.06
N ILE A 420 -17.24 -13.19 -4.23
CA ILE A 420 -16.37 -14.07 -3.44
C ILE A 420 -15.15 -14.42 -4.29
N VAL A 421 -13.98 -13.93 -3.90
CA VAL A 421 -12.70 -14.26 -4.53
C VAL A 421 -12.00 -15.29 -3.67
N LEU A 422 -11.87 -16.50 -4.22
CA LEU A 422 -11.26 -17.63 -3.54
C LEU A 422 -9.74 -17.45 -3.40
N ASN A 423 -9.14 -18.09 -2.38
CA ASN A 423 -7.69 -18.08 -2.17
C ASN A 423 -6.95 -18.79 -3.34
N GLN A 424 -5.78 -18.26 -3.74
CA GLN A 424 -4.99 -18.69 -4.89
C GLN A 424 -4.58 -20.17 -4.87
N CYS A 425 -4.40 -20.75 -3.68
CA CYS A 425 -3.96 -22.14 -3.52
C CYS A 425 -5.00 -23.19 -3.96
N ASP A 426 -6.29 -22.86 -4.01
CA ASP A 426 -7.36 -23.85 -4.21
C ASP A 426 -7.85 -23.98 -5.65
N ILE A 427 -7.61 -22.97 -6.48
CA ILE A 427 -8.29 -22.83 -7.78
C ILE A 427 -7.61 -23.67 -8.86
N SER A 428 -6.33 -23.99 -8.73
CA SER A 428 -5.63 -24.86 -9.67
C SER A 428 -6.03 -26.35 -9.56
N SER A 429 -6.85 -26.74 -8.57
CA SER A 429 -6.92 -28.16 -8.18
C SER A 429 -8.31 -28.75 -7.88
N ASN A 430 -9.41 -28.00 -7.67
CA ASN A 430 -10.68 -28.68 -7.29
C ASN A 430 -12.00 -27.96 -7.65
N SER A 431 -12.62 -28.37 -8.78
CA SER A 431 -14.00 -27.98 -9.13
C SER A 431 -15.06 -28.41 -8.10
N LEU A 432 -14.77 -29.42 -7.28
CA LEU A 432 -15.65 -29.88 -6.21
C LEU A 432 -15.68 -28.91 -5.02
N PHE A 433 -14.54 -28.32 -4.66
CA PHE A 433 -14.45 -27.37 -3.54
C PHE A 433 -15.29 -26.12 -3.83
N VAL A 434 -15.09 -25.53 -5.01
CA VAL A 434 -15.89 -24.43 -5.57
C VAL A 434 -17.39 -24.73 -5.45
N ARG A 435 -17.85 -25.92 -5.85
CA ARG A 435 -19.26 -26.33 -5.76
C ARG A 435 -19.78 -26.52 -4.33
N ILE A 436 -18.93 -26.93 -3.39
CA ILE A 436 -19.29 -27.06 -1.97
C ILE A 436 -19.56 -25.66 -1.40
N ILE A 437 -18.66 -24.71 -1.67
CA ILE A 437 -18.80 -23.31 -1.26
C ILE A 437 -20.07 -22.70 -1.86
N GLU A 438 -20.31 -22.88 -3.16
CA GLU A 438 -21.56 -22.45 -3.81
C GLU A 438 -22.79 -23.04 -3.12
N GLY A 439 -22.77 -24.34 -2.81
CA GLY A 439 -23.83 -25.01 -2.09
C GLY A 439 -24.09 -24.38 -0.72
N GLN A 440 -23.05 -24.14 0.07
CA GLN A 440 -23.15 -23.51 1.39
C GLN A 440 -23.67 -22.07 1.32
N LEU A 441 -23.20 -21.28 0.35
CA LEU A 441 -23.65 -19.89 0.15
C LEU A 441 -25.09 -19.83 -0.37
N SER A 442 -25.52 -20.81 -1.18
CA SER A 442 -26.87 -20.84 -1.77
C SER A 442 -27.99 -21.04 -0.76
N VAL A 443 -27.70 -21.66 0.39
CA VAL A 443 -28.69 -21.92 1.45
C VAL A 443 -28.83 -20.78 2.45
N ILE A 444 -27.95 -19.77 2.40
CA ILE A 444 -27.98 -18.64 3.32
C ILE A 444 -29.19 -17.74 3.00
N PRO A 445 -30.04 -17.40 4.00
CA PRO A 445 -31.14 -16.48 3.80
C PRO A 445 -30.66 -15.11 3.34
N LYS A 446 -31.36 -14.52 2.36
CA LYS A 446 -31.06 -13.19 1.81
C LYS A 446 -32.20 -12.24 2.11
N ALA A 447 -31.89 -11.08 2.69
CA ALA A 447 -32.85 -9.99 2.85
C ALA A 447 -33.22 -9.35 1.51
N SER A 448 -32.23 -9.15 0.64
CA SER A 448 -32.44 -8.81 -0.77
C SER A 448 -32.67 -10.06 -1.61
N LYS A 449 -33.87 -10.21 -2.17
CA LYS A 449 -34.25 -11.39 -2.97
C LYS A 449 -33.45 -11.50 -4.29
N ASP A 450 -33.05 -10.36 -4.84
CA ASP A 450 -32.37 -10.26 -6.13
C ASP A 450 -30.84 -10.24 -5.98
N ALA A 451 -30.32 -10.36 -4.76
CA ALA A 451 -28.88 -10.37 -4.51
C ALA A 451 -28.20 -11.57 -5.17
N ASN A 452 -27.30 -11.27 -6.11
CA ASN A 452 -26.46 -12.26 -6.77
C ASN A 452 -25.24 -12.61 -5.91
N ILE A 453 -24.85 -13.89 -5.89
CA ILE A 453 -23.58 -14.33 -5.31
C ILE A 453 -22.71 -14.76 -6.48
N ALA A 454 -21.69 -13.97 -6.80
CA ALA A 454 -20.74 -14.23 -7.86
C ALA A 454 -19.44 -14.76 -7.25
N MET A 455 -18.93 -15.88 -7.78
CA MET A 455 -17.59 -16.34 -7.44
C MET A 455 -16.61 -15.97 -8.55
N CYS A 456 -15.45 -15.47 -8.17
CA CYS A 456 -14.44 -14.97 -9.08
C CYS A 456 -13.11 -15.70 -8.83
N GLY A 457 -12.36 -15.94 -9.90
CA GLY A 457 -10.98 -16.42 -9.82
C GLY A 457 -10.05 -15.36 -9.22
N PRO A 458 -8.85 -15.74 -8.76
CA PRO A 458 -7.95 -14.82 -8.06
C PRO A 458 -7.29 -13.83 -9.03
N PHE A 459 -7.35 -14.12 -10.34
CA PHE A 459 -6.84 -13.30 -11.44
C PHE A 459 -7.98 -12.67 -12.28
N ASP A 460 -9.23 -12.81 -11.85
CA ASP A 460 -10.33 -12.04 -12.42
C ASP A 460 -10.24 -10.59 -11.88
N HIS A 461 -9.22 -9.88 -12.34
CA HIS A 461 -9.01 -8.45 -12.10
C HIS A 461 -10.15 -7.59 -12.65
N ASP A 462 -11.02 -8.19 -13.48
CA ASP A 462 -12.21 -7.61 -14.09
C ASP A 462 -13.49 -7.75 -13.21
N CYS A 463 -13.35 -7.96 -11.90
CA CYS A 463 -14.46 -7.65 -11.00
C CYS A 463 -14.71 -6.14 -11.09
N MET A 464 -15.88 -5.73 -11.59
CA MET A 464 -16.30 -4.33 -11.91
C MET A 464 -16.12 -3.28 -10.79
N ILE A 465 -15.69 -3.69 -9.59
CA ILE A 465 -15.58 -2.84 -8.40
C ILE A 465 -14.31 -3.21 -7.64
N ASN A 466 -13.45 -2.22 -7.47
CA ASN A 466 -12.20 -2.31 -6.72
C ASN A 466 -12.25 -1.35 -5.53
N PRO A 467 -11.64 -1.72 -4.38
CA PRO A 467 -11.56 -0.81 -3.23
C PRO A 467 -10.74 0.43 -3.58
N THR A 468 -11.07 1.57 -2.99
CA THR A 468 -10.34 2.84 -3.18
C THR A 468 -8.88 2.72 -2.75
N HIS A 469 -8.58 1.96 -1.70
CA HIS A 469 -7.20 1.72 -1.25
C HIS A 469 -6.63 0.42 -1.85
N THR A 470 -6.82 0.22 -3.16
CA THR A 470 -6.47 -1.02 -3.89
C THR A 470 -5.02 -1.47 -3.81
N THR A 471 -4.08 -0.54 -3.89
CA THR A 471 -2.64 -0.87 -3.90
C THR A 471 -2.24 -1.53 -2.59
N ILE A 472 -2.75 -0.99 -1.49
CA ILE A 472 -2.57 -1.52 -0.13
C ILE A 472 -3.33 -2.85 0.05
N TYR A 473 -4.54 -2.94 -0.52
CA TYR A 473 -5.42 -4.11 -0.47
C TYR A 473 -4.88 -5.33 -1.27
N HIS A 474 -4.27 -5.12 -2.43
CA HIS A 474 -3.82 -6.21 -3.32
C HIS A 474 -2.34 -6.58 -3.16
N GLN A 475 -1.50 -5.73 -2.57
CA GLN A 475 -0.07 -6.02 -2.48
C GLN A 475 0.27 -7.10 -1.44
N GLU A 476 -0.61 -7.36 -0.47
CA GLU A 476 -0.52 -8.55 0.38
C GLU A 476 -0.61 -9.86 -0.42
N GLN A 477 -1.27 -9.84 -1.59
CA GLN A 477 -1.47 -11.04 -2.42
C GLN A 477 -0.28 -11.32 -3.35
N TYR A 478 0.49 -10.31 -3.78
CA TYR A 478 1.46 -10.46 -4.87
C TYR A 478 2.91 -10.73 -4.44
N ARG A 479 3.34 -10.34 -3.23
CA ARG A 479 4.73 -10.57 -2.78
C ARG A 479 5.01 -12.00 -2.26
N LYS A 480 3.97 -12.81 -2.01
CA LYS A 480 4.11 -14.18 -1.45
C LYS A 480 4.17 -15.30 -2.50
N GLY A 481 4.10 -14.97 -3.80
CA GLY A 481 4.07 -15.95 -4.90
C GLY A 481 5.43 -16.52 -5.34
N THR A 482 6.56 -16.03 -4.81
CA THR A 482 7.89 -16.51 -5.19
C THR A 482 8.79 -16.74 -3.97
N THR A 483 8.52 -17.80 -3.21
CA THR A 483 9.56 -18.44 -2.40
C THR A 483 9.29 -19.94 -2.28
N VAL A 484 10.21 -20.71 -2.86
CA VAL A 484 10.29 -22.16 -2.75
C VAL A 484 10.53 -22.54 -1.29
N GLN A 485 9.82 -23.59 -0.85
CA GLN A 485 9.87 -24.26 0.45
C GLN A 485 11.26 -24.25 1.11
N HIS A 486 11.35 -23.76 2.34
CA HIS A 486 12.07 -24.44 3.43
C HIS A 486 11.50 -24.03 4.79
N ASP A 487 11.41 -25.04 5.66
CA ASP A 487 10.61 -25.10 6.89
C ASP A 487 10.98 -24.09 8.00
N HIS A 488 9.97 -23.86 8.86
CA HIS A 488 9.94 -23.20 10.18
C HIS A 488 9.48 -21.71 10.23
N ALA A 489 8.15 -21.58 10.43
CA ALA A 489 7.31 -20.59 11.14
C ALA A 489 8.05 -19.38 11.76
N THR A 490 7.63 -18.11 11.55
CA THR A 490 6.29 -17.51 11.70
C THR A 490 6.09 -16.31 10.75
N ILE A 491 4.83 -15.99 10.44
CA ILE A 491 4.39 -15.07 9.36
C ILE A 491 4.15 -13.67 9.92
N ARG A 492 4.67 -12.62 9.25
CA ARG A 492 4.37 -11.20 9.55
C ARG A 492 3.93 -10.43 8.30
N VAL A 493 3.20 -9.35 8.59
CA VAL A 493 2.80 -8.24 7.72
C VAL A 493 4.04 -7.66 7.04
N GLU A 494 4.08 -7.71 5.71
CA GLU A 494 5.18 -7.12 4.95
C GLU A 494 4.67 -6.36 3.72
N ASN A 495 5.02 -5.07 3.73
CA ASN A 495 5.08 -4.12 2.63
C ASN A 495 3.74 -3.60 2.11
N ILE A 496 3.42 -2.38 2.57
CA ILE A 496 2.67 -1.36 1.84
C ILE A 496 3.63 -0.66 0.86
N PRO A 497 3.61 -0.95 -0.45
CA PRO A 497 3.97 0.01 -1.45
C PRO A 497 2.88 1.07 -1.53
N LEU A 498 3.23 2.33 -1.24
CA LEU A 498 2.33 3.41 -1.56
C LEU A 498 2.18 3.55 -3.06
N ASP A 499 0.99 3.99 -3.41
CA ASP A 499 0.43 4.03 -4.74
C ASP A 499 1.32 4.77 -5.77
N GLN A 500 1.20 4.43 -7.06
CA GLN A 500 1.56 5.37 -8.14
C GLN A 500 0.58 6.56 -8.21
N ASP A 501 -0.55 6.48 -7.49
CA ASP A 501 -1.40 7.63 -7.22
C ASP A 501 -0.95 8.43 -5.98
N PHE A 502 0.01 7.95 -5.18
CA PHE A 502 0.56 8.60 -3.98
C PHE A 502 1.94 9.20 -4.23
N LEU A 503 2.73 8.57 -5.11
CA LEU A 503 3.83 9.17 -5.87
C LEU A 503 3.27 10.02 -7.01
#